data_AF-A0A3R9V9A1-F1
#
_entry.id   AF-A0A3R9V9A1-F1
#
_cell.length_a   1.000
_cell.length_b   1.000
_cell.length_c   1.000
_cell.angle_alpha   90.00
_cell.angle_beta   90.00
_cell.angle_gamma   90.00
#
_symmetry.space_group_name_H-M   'P 1'
#
loop_
_entity.id
_entity.type
_entity.pdbx_description
1 polymer ?
#
loop_
_entity_poly.entity_id
_entity_poly.type
_entity_poly.pdbx_seq_one_letter_code
_entity_poly.pdbx_strand_id
1 'polypeptide(L)'
;MTAADSTPRTARVLTGYRPEDGFMAAELDPPPGEYVWHDEHAEDPARRYGPGTGYQQWLAIDAGDGAVWFGDTDWRAPRDSLADQLPGLTRKALGDGTFPAPGTVVQLLGHLTHDPRHGCTWRFFTAEELHALARRILPSVQRLVDSIHRIGPDGDLEWSAEAATAWDDIEHTTTHTLDPSGTLHWARPRTTPTPAWRVEVGAFLAANPELCDPSWAVAGDAELDAYADYHPASGYGGVPGRICHTAEMQIEDGFTFYGHRAALYAYRAQACGGRTPTDARTWLETTEPGTSTWEAARPPGATLADVPDCVLTDLTDRFQSAARAHGLVLTGLPAYLRRLRAEERAGVEQQLVFEGEEVERLETMLKEFRAGRNRTVARVLAWSDGRSDAEIAGLASMPAEQVSAWRARLNDDPDSSPVPRP
;
A
#
# COMPACT_ATOMS: atom_id res chain seq x y z
N MET A 1 10.48 15.49 -12.89
CA MET A 1 10.37 16.84 -12.30
C MET A 1 10.06 17.85 -13.39
N THR A 2 8.92 18.52 -13.33
CA THR A 2 8.64 19.76 -14.07
C THR A 2 8.91 20.95 -13.16
N ALA A 3 9.34 22.09 -13.71
CA ALA A 3 9.72 23.28 -12.94
C ALA A 3 8.51 24.10 -12.40
N ALA A 4 7.38 23.45 -12.16
CA ALA A 4 6.13 24.10 -11.71
C ALA A 4 5.97 24.12 -10.19
N ASP A 5 6.64 23.22 -9.47
CA ASP A 5 6.49 23.03 -8.02
C ASP A 5 7.39 23.96 -7.18
N SER A 6 8.16 24.84 -7.82
CA SER A 6 9.23 25.65 -7.23
C SER A 6 8.74 26.92 -6.52
N THR A 7 7.70 26.79 -5.68
CA THR A 7 7.42 27.82 -4.66
C THR A 7 8.35 27.55 -3.47
N PRO A 8 9.25 28.46 -3.08
CA PRO A 8 10.19 28.19 -1.98
C PRO A 8 9.43 27.96 -0.67
N ARG A 9 9.47 26.73 -0.16
CA ARG A 9 8.68 26.26 0.98
C ARG A 9 9.33 26.75 2.28
N THR A 10 8.95 27.95 2.72
CA THR A 10 9.56 28.61 3.89
C THR A 10 8.95 28.08 5.18
N ALA A 11 9.79 27.49 6.03
CA ALA A 11 9.42 26.97 7.34
C ALA A 11 8.85 28.08 8.23
N ARG A 12 7.69 27.84 8.84
CA ARG A 12 6.90 28.89 9.52
C ARG A 12 6.09 28.32 10.68
N VAL A 13 6.01 29.07 11.78
CA VAL A 13 5.05 28.74 12.84
C VAL A 13 3.65 29.17 12.39
N LEU A 14 2.68 28.26 12.45
CA LEU A 14 1.29 28.61 12.18
C LEU A 14 0.74 29.46 13.33
N THR A 15 0.56 30.75 13.08
CA THR A 15 -0.08 31.68 14.03
C THR A 15 -1.59 31.49 13.99
N GLY A 16 -2.06 30.39 14.58
CA GLY A 16 -3.46 30.02 14.61
C GLY A 16 -3.70 28.79 15.49
N TYR A 17 -3.78 29.01 16.81
CA TYR A 17 -4.46 28.06 17.69
C TYR A 17 -5.93 27.92 17.21
N ARG A 18 -6.48 26.71 17.17
CA ARG A 18 -7.80 26.45 16.58
C ARG A 18 -8.70 25.63 17.49
N PRO A 19 -9.71 26.31 18.06
CA PRO A 19 -11.10 25.20 19.36
C PRO A 19 -12.20 24.32 18.85
N GLU A 20 -12.59 23.33 19.67
CA GLU A 20 -11.96 22.73 20.89
C GLU A 20 -11.31 23.63 22.02
N ASP A 21 -10.03 24.04 21.87
CA ASP A 21 -9.22 25.16 22.46
C ASP A 21 -8.85 25.16 23.96
N GLY A 22 -9.14 24.12 24.73
CA GLY A 22 -8.60 23.99 26.09
C GLY A 22 -7.10 23.63 26.08
N PHE A 23 -6.18 24.60 26.20
CA PHE A 23 -4.77 24.31 26.54
C PHE A 23 -4.73 23.84 27.99
N MET A 24 -4.74 22.52 28.21
CA MET A 24 -4.99 21.93 29.53
C MET A 24 -3.89 22.28 30.54
N ALA A 25 -2.67 22.57 30.09
CA ALA A 25 -1.62 23.13 30.94
C ALA A 25 -1.97 24.49 31.56
N ALA A 26 -2.87 25.29 30.98
CA ALA A 26 -3.36 26.54 31.57
C ALA A 26 -4.49 26.35 32.60
N GLU A 27 -5.20 25.21 32.60
CA GLU A 27 -6.03 24.79 33.75
C GLU A 27 -5.15 24.27 34.92
N LEU A 28 -3.85 24.11 34.69
CA LEU A 28 -2.88 23.48 35.59
C LEU A 28 -1.75 24.44 36.06
N ASP A 29 -1.93 25.77 35.96
CA ASP A 29 -0.97 26.75 36.51
C ASP A 29 -1.65 27.88 37.33
N PRO A 30 -1.39 27.98 38.65
CA PRO A 30 -0.76 26.96 39.47
C PRO A 30 -1.65 25.71 39.53
N PRO A 31 -1.10 24.49 39.52
CA PRO A 31 -1.91 23.29 39.68
C PRO A 31 -2.59 23.34 41.06
N PRO A 32 -3.88 22.98 41.19
CA PRO A 32 -4.54 22.99 42.49
C PRO A 32 -3.74 22.12 43.46
N GLY A 33 -3.51 22.59 44.69
CA GLY A 33 -2.56 21.98 45.64
C GLY A 33 -2.89 20.56 46.13
N GLU A 34 -3.98 19.99 45.61
CA GLU A 34 -4.44 18.61 45.71
C GLU A 34 -3.86 17.67 44.62
N TYR A 35 -3.25 18.23 43.56
CA TYR A 35 -2.60 17.49 42.46
C TYR A 35 -1.06 17.67 42.48
N VAL A 36 -0.41 17.09 43.48
CA VAL A 36 1.07 17.04 43.55
C VAL A 36 1.57 15.69 43.04
N TRP A 37 2.65 15.73 42.24
CA TRP A 37 3.10 14.68 41.33
C TRP A 37 3.51 13.37 42.00
N HIS A 38 3.39 12.29 41.22
CA HIS A 38 3.63 10.89 41.61
C HIS A 38 4.93 10.65 42.40
N ASP A 39 4.79 10.01 43.56
CA ASP A 39 5.78 9.05 44.05
C ASP A 39 5.62 7.73 43.28
N GLU A 40 6.70 7.24 42.68
CA GLU A 40 6.75 5.95 41.97
C GLU A 40 6.50 4.76 42.93
N HIS A 41 6.84 4.93 44.21
CA HIS A 41 6.78 3.90 45.24
C HIS A 41 5.49 3.94 46.07
N ALA A 42 4.49 4.75 45.67
CA ALA A 42 3.19 4.81 46.33
C ALA A 42 2.41 3.48 46.23
N GLU A 43 2.35 2.75 47.34
CA GLU A 43 1.71 1.42 47.48
C GLU A 43 0.18 1.43 47.23
N ASP A 44 -0.48 2.59 47.37
CA ASP A 44 -1.94 2.75 47.26
C ASP A 44 -2.34 3.34 45.89
N PRO A 45 -2.95 2.55 44.97
CA PRO A 45 -3.39 3.06 43.67
C PRO A 45 -4.42 4.19 43.77
N ALA A 46 -5.18 4.27 44.86
CA ALA A 46 -6.18 5.32 45.07
C ALA A 46 -5.57 6.65 45.55
N ARG A 47 -4.24 6.75 45.67
CA ARG A 47 -3.51 8.01 45.97
C ARG A 47 -2.77 8.59 44.77
N ARG A 48 -2.96 8.01 43.58
CA ARG A 48 -2.36 8.45 42.32
C ARG A 48 -3.17 9.60 41.73
N TYR A 49 -2.81 10.83 42.06
CA TYR A 49 -3.49 12.04 41.58
C TYR A 49 -2.59 12.88 40.66
N GLY A 50 -3.19 13.35 39.56
CA GLY A 50 -2.51 13.97 38.43
C GLY A 50 -2.87 13.27 37.11
N PRO A 51 -2.56 13.87 35.95
CA PRO A 51 -2.93 13.32 34.63
C PRO A 51 -2.16 12.04 34.24
N GLY A 52 -1.19 11.61 35.06
CA GLY A 52 -0.40 10.41 34.86
C GLY A 52 0.37 10.39 33.53
N THR A 53 0.69 9.19 33.03
CA THR A 53 1.46 8.99 31.81
C THR A 53 0.66 9.17 30.51
N GLY A 54 -0.55 9.75 30.56
CA GLY A 54 -1.42 9.96 29.39
C GLY A 54 -1.28 11.35 28.75
N TYR A 55 -0.91 12.35 29.54
CA TYR A 55 -0.70 13.72 29.06
C TYR A 55 0.66 13.87 28.37
N GLN A 56 0.68 14.47 27.19
CA GLN A 56 1.88 14.85 26.44
C GLN A 56 1.66 16.25 25.84
N GLN A 57 2.66 17.13 25.92
CA GLN A 57 2.71 18.29 25.02
C GLN A 57 3.56 17.93 23.82
N TRP A 58 3.29 18.51 22.67
CA TRP A 58 3.91 18.09 21.42
C TRP A 58 4.16 19.27 20.47
N LEU A 59 5.17 19.10 19.61
CA LEU A 59 5.39 19.90 18.41
C LEU A 59 5.06 19.04 17.19
N ALA A 60 4.31 19.60 16.26
CA ALA A 60 3.96 18.97 14.99
C ALA A 60 4.56 19.79 13.84
N ILE A 61 5.13 19.07 12.86
CA ILE A 61 5.85 19.63 11.72
C ILE A 61 5.31 18.98 10.45
N ASP A 62 4.76 19.78 9.54
CA ASP A 62 4.47 19.37 8.17
C ASP A 62 5.81 19.28 7.42
N ALA A 63 6.23 18.07 7.06
CA ALA A 63 7.49 17.84 6.36
C ALA A 63 7.42 18.22 4.87
N GLY A 64 6.22 18.33 4.30
CA GLY A 64 6.01 18.74 2.92
C GLY A 64 6.22 20.24 2.73
N ASP A 65 5.69 21.05 3.65
CA ASP A 65 5.49 22.50 3.50
C ASP A 65 6.21 23.37 4.56
N GLY A 66 6.65 22.79 5.68
CA GLY A 66 7.40 23.46 6.75
C GLY A 66 6.56 24.21 7.78
N ALA A 67 5.25 24.02 7.81
CA ALA A 67 4.40 24.47 8.91
C ALA A 67 4.79 23.81 10.23
N VAL A 68 4.87 24.60 11.29
CA VAL A 68 5.13 24.16 12.67
C VAL A 68 4.00 24.63 13.58
N TRP A 69 3.44 23.74 14.39
CA TRP A 69 2.46 24.05 15.43
C TRP A 69 2.69 23.18 16.67
N PHE A 70 1.95 23.46 17.74
CA PHE A 70 2.07 22.77 19.02
C PHE A 70 0.71 22.64 19.71
N GLY A 71 0.62 21.73 20.67
CA GLY A 71 -0.56 21.49 21.48
C GLY A 71 -0.29 20.45 22.56
N ASP A 72 -1.36 19.92 23.14
CA ASP A 72 -1.33 18.85 24.14
C ASP A 72 -2.34 17.73 23.85
N THR A 73 -2.39 16.71 24.72
CA THR A 73 -3.33 15.58 24.63
C THR A 73 -4.34 15.61 25.78
N ASP A 74 -5.57 15.12 25.56
CA ASP A 74 -6.53 15.04 26.66
C ASP A 74 -6.23 13.82 27.53
N TRP A 75 -5.69 14.08 28.72
CA TRP A 75 -5.38 13.05 29.71
C TRP A 75 -6.61 12.28 30.21
N ARG A 76 -7.82 12.80 29.96
CA ARG A 76 -9.10 12.13 30.26
C ARG A 76 -9.44 11.03 29.24
N ALA A 77 -8.81 11.04 28.06
CA ALA A 77 -9.01 10.03 27.03
C ALA A 77 -8.27 8.70 27.35
N PRO A 78 -8.73 7.54 26.83
CA PRO A 78 -8.09 6.25 27.08
C PRO A 78 -6.64 6.22 26.60
N ARG A 79 -5.73 5.61 27.37
CA ARG A 79 -4.29 5.56 27.04
C ARG A 79 -3.97 4.95 25.69
N ASP A 80 -4.80 4.01 25.23
CA ASP A 80 -4.60 3.28 23.98
C ASP A 80 -4.86 4.16 22.74
N SER A 81 -5.52 5.33 22.89
CA SER A 81 -5.81 6.27 21.79
C SER A 81 -4.77 7.38 21.62
N LEU A 82 -3.58 7.29 22.22
CA LEU A 82 -2.55 8.34 22.06
C LEU A 82 -2.21 8.59 20.58
N ALA A 83 -2.19 7.55 19.74
CA ALA A 83 -1.96 7.70 18.31
C ALA A 83 -3.10 8.47 17.60
N ASP A 84 -4.34 8.30 18.05
CA ASP A 84 -5.53 8.97 17.49
C ASP A 84 -5.65 10.45 17.92
N GLN A 85 -4.91 10.85 18.96
CA GLN A 85 -4.89 12.21 19.50
C GLN A 85 -3.78 13.11 18.93
N LEU A 86 -2.80 12.54 18.23
CA LEU A 86 -1.69 13.30 17.64
C LEU A 86 -2.02 13.70 16.18
N PRO A 87 -1.63 14.91 15.73
CA PRO A 87 -1.90 15.36 14.36
C PRO A 87 -0.99 14.71 13.28
N GLY A 88 -0.28 13.64 13.64
CA GLY A 88 0.76 12.99 12.84
C GLY A 88 1.51 11.91 13.63
N LEU A 89 2.43 11.22 12.96
CA LEU A 89 3.19 10.12 13.57
C LEU A 89 4.44 10.63 14.29
N THR A 90 4.80 10.01 15.41
CA THR A 90 6.13 10.23 16.00
C THR A 90 7.23 9.64 15.13
N ARG A 91 8.43 10.21 15.14
CA ARG A 91 9.60 9.69 14.38
C ARG A 91 9.84 8.19 14.61
N LYS A 92 9.64 7.72 15.86
CA LYS A 92 9.77 6.30 16.23
C LYS A 92 8.68 5.41 15.65
N ALA A 93 7.46 5.92 15.47
CA ALA A 93 6.36 5.18 14.85
C ALA A 93 6.45 5.19 13.31
N LEU A 94 6.95 6.28 12.73
CA LEU A 94 7.19 6.42 11.29
C LEU A 94 8.37 5.58 10.79
N GLY A 95 9.42 5.42 11.60
CA GLY A 95 10.66 4.80 11.16
C GLY A 95 11.36 5.62 10.07
N ASP A 96 12.20 4.96 9.27
CA ASP A 96 12.99 5.57 8.18
C ASP A 96 12.31 5.44 6.79
N GLY A 97 11.04 5.03 6.72
CA GLY A 97 10.28 4.79 5.49
C GLY A 97 9.65 6.04 4.85
N THR A 98 8.62 5.81 4.02
CA THR A 98 7.80 6.88 3.43
C THR A 98 6.83 7.48 4.44
N PHE A 99 6.42 8.73 4.20
CA PHE A 99 5.52 9.46 5.06
C PHE A 99 4.07 9.25 4.61
N PRO A 100 3.18 8.68 5.45
CA PRO A 100 1.76 8.63 5.12
C PRO A 100 1.17 10.05 5.15
N ALA A 101 0.23 10.33 4.26
CA ALA A 101 -0.52 11.58 4.26
C ALA A 101 -1.16 11.84 5.64
N PRO A 102 -1.08 13.06 6.20
CA PRO A 102 -0.68 14.32 5.55
C PRO A 102 0.83 14.62 5.52
N GLY A 103 1.70 13.74 6.02
CA GLY A 103 3.15 14.01 6.11
C GLY A 103 3.59 14.77 7.37
N THR A 104 2.71 14.90 8.37
CA THR A 104 3.04 15.47 9.68
C THR A 104 3.88 14.51 10.53
N VAL A 105 5.03 14.98 11.01
CA VAL A 105 5.83 14.30 12.04
C VAL A 105 5.71 15.03 13.37
N VAL A 106 5.57 14.27 14.45
CA VAL A 106 5.34 14.78 15.81
C VAL A 106 6.54 14.51 16.71
N GLN A 107 7.03 15.56 17.36
CA GLN A 107 8.00 15.48 18.45
C GLN A 107 7.28 15.64 19.79
N LEU A 108 7.33 14.60 20.63
CA LEU A 108 6.78 14.63 21.99
C LEU A 108 7.74 15.36 22.92
N LEU A 109 7.21 16.22 23.79
CA LEU A 109 7.99 16.99 24.75
C LEU A 109 7.99 16.28 26.11
N GLY A 110 9.18 15.86 26.54
CA GLY A 110 9.37 15.27 27.86
C GLY A 110 9.16 16.31 28.96
N HIS A 111 8.29 16.00 29.92
CA HIS A 111 7.95 16.85 31.07
C HIS A 111 8.84 16.64 32.30
N LEU A 112 9.61 15.55 32.29
CA LEU A 112 10.43 15.11 33.42
C LEU A 112 11.90 15.52 33.20
N THR A 113 12.46 16.27 34.16
CA THR A 113 13.90 16.51 34.28
C THR A 113 14.45 15.96 35.58
N HIS A 114 15.77 15.75 35.63
CA HIS A 114 16.46 15.26 36.82
C HIS A 114 17.57 16.23 37.22
N ASP A 115 17.39 16.93 38.34
CA ASP A 115 18.44 17.71 39.00
C ASP A 115 19.19 16.81 40.00
N PRO A 116 20.51 16.62 39.90
CA PRO A 116 21.31 15.89 40.88
C PRO A 116 21.21 16.37 42.34
N ARG A 117 20.59 17.53 42.62
CA ARG A 117 20.35 18.08 43.97
C ARG A 117 18.92 17.94 44.47
N HIS A 118 17.94 17.88 43.57
CA HIS A 118 16.51 17.92 43.91
C HIS A 118 15.74 16.69 43.40
N GLY A 119 16.39 15.80 42.64
CA GLY A 119 15.80 14.61 42.06
C GLY A 119 14.99 14.90 40.81
N CYS A 120 13.96 14.09 40.61
CA CYS A 120 13.03 14.17 39.49
C CYS A 120 12.02 15.32 39.66
N THR A 121 11.95 16.23 38.70
CA THR A 121 11.02 17.37 38.66
C THR A 121 10.18 17.34 37.38
N TRP A 122 8.87 17.59 37.53
CA TRP A 122 7.91 17.67 36.42
C TRP A 122 7.59 19.14 36.10
N ARG A 123 7.57 19.51 34.81
CA ARG A 123 7.17 20.83 34.30
C ARG A 123 6.33 20.69 33.04
N PHE A 124 5.28 21.51 32.92
CA PHE A 124 4.63 21.81 31.65
C PHE A 124 5.07 23.17 31.12
N PHE A 125 5.05 23.31 29.80
CA PHE A 125 5.46 24.52 29.09
C PHE A 125 4.25 25.42 28.81
N THR A 126 4.43 26.74 28.89
CA THR A 126 3.38 27.69 28.49
C THR A 126 3.27 27.80 26.96
N ALA A 127 2.17 28.35 26.45
CA ALA A 127 2.01 28.60 25.02
C ALA A 127 3.10 29.55 24.45
N GLU A 128 3.60 30.49 25.26
CA GLU A 128 4.73 31.37 24.92
C GLU A 128 6.05 30.61 24.86
N GLU A 129 6.30 29.69 25.81
CA GLU A 129 7.49 28.83 25.81
C GLU A 129 7.50 27.89 24.60
N LEU A 130 6.36 27.29 24.27
CA LEU A 130 6.17 26.44 23.08
C LEU A 130 6.29 27.25 21.78
N HIS A 131 5.73 28.47 21.72
CA HIS A 131 5.90 29.34 20.55
C HIS A 131 7.36 29.81 20.38
N ALA A 132 8.06 30.10 21.47
CA ALA A 132 9.49 30.43 21.43
C ALA A 132 10.33 29.24 20.96
N LEU A 133 10.00 28.02 21.39
CA LEU A 133 10.63 26.78 20.92
C LEU A 133 10.32 26.49 19.43
N ALA A 134 9.06 26.62 19.01
CA ALA A 134 8.66 26.46 17.60
C ALA A 134 9.42 27.43 16.69
N ARG A 135 9.61 28.69 17.12
CA ARG A 135 10.45 29.67 16.41
C ARG A 135 11.95 29.34 16.45
N ARG A 136 12.43 28.69 17.51
CA ARG A 136 13.84 28.27 17.70
C ARG A 136 14.24 27.13 16.76
N ILE A 137 13.31 26.21 16.44
CA ILE A 137 13.59 25.05 15.56
C ILE A 137 13.44 25.34 14.06
N LEU A 138 12.88 26.49 13.66
CA LEU A 138 12.65 26.82 12.23
C LEU A 138 13.88 26.62 11.31
N PRO A 139 15.13 26.91 11.69
CA PRO A 139 16.29 26.65 10.82
C PRO A 139 16.50 25.15 10.52
N SER A 140 16.23 24.27 11.49
CA SER A 140 16.32 22.82 11.32
C SER A 140 15.10 22.26 10.59
N VAL A 141 13.92 22.85 10.77
CA VAL A 141 12.72 22.52 9.96
C VAL A 141 12.91 22.91 8.50
N GLN A 142 13.48 24.08 8.22
CA GLN A 142 13.83 24.49 6.84
C GLN A 142 14.80 23.47 6.21
N ARG A 143 15.88 23.12 6.93
CA ARG A 143 16.84 22.09 6.50
C ARG A 143 16.17 20.75 6.19
N LEU A 144 15.17 20.34 6.98
CA LEU A 144 14.38 19.13 6.73
C LEU A 144 13.54 19.24 5.45
N VAL A 145 12.78 20.32 5.27
CA VAL A 145 11.89 20.53 4.11
C VAL A 145 12.65 20.71 2.80
N ASP A 146 13.85 21.30 2.87
CA ASP A 146 14.78 21.48 1.74
C ASP A 146 15.47 20.18 1.33
N SER A 147 15.61 19.20 2.24
CA SER A 147 16.37 17.96 2.01
C SER A 147 15.52 16.69 1.94
N ILE A 148 14.24 16.72 2.34
CA ILE A 148 13.33 15.59 2.21
C ILE A 148 13.03 15.28 0.75
N HIS A 149 13.01 14.00 0.39
CA HIS A 149 12.72 13.57 -0.97
C HIS A 149 11.24 13.69 -1.27
N ARG A 150 10.92 13.94 -2.55
CA ARG A 150 9.57 13.95 -3.11
C ARG A 150 9.55 12.95 -4.26
N ILE A 151 8.72 11.91 -4.13
CA ILE A 151 8.74 10.69 -4.94
C ILE A 151 7.38 10.47 -5.63
N GLY A 152 7.34 9.55 -6.60
CA GLY A 152 6.12 9.27 -7.35
C GLY A 152 5.64 10.42 -8.26
N PRO A 153 4.45 10.28 -8.86
CA PRO A 153 3.74 11.37 -9.52
C PRO A 153 2.99 12.26 -8.52
N ASP A 154 2.52 11.69 -7.41
CA ASP A 154 1.69 12.36 -6.40
C ASP A 154 2.50 13.20 -5.38
N GLY A 155 3.83 13.02 -5.35
CA GLY A 155 4.73 13.84 -4.53
C GLY A 155 4.87 13.40 -3.08
N ASP A 156 4.62 12.12 -2.79
CA ASP A 156 4.85 11.48 -1.49
C ASP A 156 6.26 11.77 -0.95
N LEU A 157 6.42 11.76 0.38
CA LEU A 157 7.68 12.13 1.03
C LEU A 157 8.45 10.89 1.51
N GLU A 158 9.78 10.94 1.37
CA GLU A 158 10.71 9.89 1.83
C GLU A 158 11.90 10.54 2.55
N TRP A 159 12.38 9.93 3.64
CA TRP A 159 13.55 10.42 4.35
C TRP A 159 14.81 10.38 3.48
N SER A 160 15.55 11.49 3.43
CA SER A 160 16.96 11.51 3.03
C SER A 160 17.87 11.42 4.26
N ALA A 161 19.15 11.09 4.05
CA ALA A 161 20.14 11.05 5.12
C ALA A 161 20.30 12.40 5.85
N GLU A 162 20.10 13.49 5.10
CA GLU A 162 20.16 14.87 5.59
C GLU A 162 18.89 15.28 6.34
N ALA A 163 17.70 14.91 5.85
CA ALA A 163 16.42 15.18 6.53
C ALA A 163 16.36 14.45 7.88
N ALA A 164 16.83 13.20 7.95
CA ALA A 164 16.95 12.46 9.20
C ALA A 164 17.92 13.15 10.19
N THR A 165 19.02 13.73 9.69
CA THR A 165 19.98 14.47 10.53
C THR A 165 19.44 15.85 10.97
N ALA A 166 18.64 16.51 10.13
CA ALA A 166 17.90 17.71 10.51
C ALA A 166 16.86 17.42 11.61
N TRP A 167 16.22 16.25 11.57
CA TRP A 167 15.32 15.80 12.64
C TRP A 167 16.04 15.57 13.97
N ASP A 168 17.19 14.89 13.99
CA ASP A 168 18.01 14.74 15.22
C ASP A 168 18.39 16.11 15.84
N ASP A 169 18.57 17.14 15.02
CA ASP A 169 18.85 18.51 15.47
C ASP A 169 17.60 19.21 16.03
N ILE A 170 16.40 18.86 15.55
CA ILE A 170 15.12 19.28 16.15
C ILE A 170 14.94 18.61 17.50
N GLU A 171 15.02 17.27 17.58
CA GLU A 171 14.90 16.51 18.83
C GLU A 171 15.87 17.05 19.90
N HIS A 172 17.14 17.25 19.53
CA HIS A 172 18.14 17.85 20.41
C HIS A 172 17.70 19.25 20.88
N THR A 173 17.26 20.13 19.98
CA THR A 173 16.83 21.49 20.33
C THR A 173 15.59 21.53 21.24
N THR A 174 14.71 20.53 21.14
CA THR A 174 13.56 20.33 22.05
C THR A 174 13.92 19.67 23.38
N THR A 175 15.17 19.25 23.57
CA THR A 175 15.66 18.80 24.89
C THR A 175 15.81 20.01 25.82
N HIS A 176 15.38 19.87 27.08
CA HIS A 176 15.43 20.96 28.06
C HIS A 176 16.08 20.53 29.37
N THR A 177 16.55 21.52 30.12
CA THR A 177 16.96 21.38 31.52
C THR A 177 16.36 22.51 32.35
N LEU A 178 16.28 22.32 33.66
CA LEU A 178 16.03 23.38 34.63
C LEU A 178 17.35 23.74 35.33
N ASP A 179 17.58 25.02 35.60
CA ASP A 179 18.68 25.44 36.46
C ASP A 179 18.27 25.45 37.96
N PRO A 180 19.20 25.69 38.91
CA PRO A 180 18.88 25.71 40.34
C PRO A 180 17.90 26.81 40.81
N SER A 181 17.41 27.67 39.92
CA SER A 181 16.31 28.61 40.18
C SER A 181 14.95 28.14 39.65
N GLY A 182 14.92 26.99 38.95
CA GLY A 182 13.75 26.51 38.22
C GLY A 182 13.58 27.14 36.83
N THR A 183 14.53 27.95 36.37
CA THR A 183 14.46 28.59 35.05
C THR A 183 14.66 27.55 33.94
N LEU A 184 13.82 27.62 32.90
CA LEU A 184 13.82 26.73 31.75
C LEU A 184 14.94 27.06 30.75
N HIS A 185 15.81 26.07 30.46
CA HIS A 185 16.88 26.18 29.47
C HIS A 185 16.71 25.14 28.37
N TRP A 186 16.26 25.58 27.19
CA TRP A 186 16.29 24.77 25.96
C TRP A 186 17.72 24.57 25.46
N ALA A 187 18.03 23.37 24.98
CA ALA A 187 19.28 23.08 24.30
C ALA A 187 19.56 24.06 23.15
N ARG A 188 20.84 24.29 22.85
CA ARG A 188 21.23 25.23 21.78
C ARG A 188 20.97 24.58 20.41
N PRO A 189 20.38 25.31 19.45
CA PRO A 189 20.30 24.83 18.07
C PRO A 189 21.70 24.53 17.56
N ARG A 190 21.80 23.45 16.79
CA ARG A 190 23.02 22.98 16.13
C ARG A 190 22.70 22.67 14.67
N THR A 191 23.73 22.53 13.86
CA THR A 191 23.63 22.08 12.47
C THR A 191 24.64 20.96 12.30
N THR A 192 24.25 19.76 12.71
CA THR A 192 25.11 18.57 12.71
C THR A 192 25.32 18.12 11.27
N PRO A 193 26.55 17.99 10.76
CA PRO A 193 26.78 17.47 9.41
C PRO A 193 26.26 16.03 9.32
N THR A 194 25.76 15.63 8.15
CA THR A 194 25.29 14.27 7.86
C THR A 194 26.40 13.26 8.24
N PRO A 195 26.18 12.34 9.18
CA PRO A 195 27.22 11.42 9.61
C PRO A 195 27.41 10.31 8.58
N ALA A 196 28.65 9.88 8.36
CA ALA A 196 29.01 8.96 7.26
C ALA A 196 28.31 7.58 7.30
N TRP A 197 27.70 7.19 8.42
CA TRP A 197 26.90 5.97 8.54
C TRP A 197 25.47 6.13 7.99
N ARG A 198 24.96 7.36 7.79
CA ARG A 198 23.72 7.60 7.03
C ARG A 198 24.06 7.74 5.55
N VAL A 199 23.65 6.75 4.75
CA VAL A 199 23.98 6.64 3.31
C VAL A 199 22.78 7.05 2.47
N GLU A 200 23.02 7.99 1.56
CA GLU A 200 22.05 8.39 0.55
C GLU A 200 22.10 7.39 -0.63
N VAL A 201 21.02 6.64 -0.87
CA VAL A 201 20.99 5.53 -1.84
C VAL A 201 21.29 6.01 -3.26
N GLY A 202 20.82 7.21 -3.62
CA GLY A 202 21.13 7.81 -4.93
C GLY A 202 22.63 8.07 -5.12
N ALA A 203 23.35 8.47 -4.07
CA ALA A 203 24.81 8.65 -4.12
C ALA A 203 25.55 7.31 -4.14
N PHE A 204 25.07 6.31 -3.38
CA PHE A 204 25.61 4.96 -3.40
C PHE A 204 25.49 4.30 -4.78
N LEU A 205 24.33 4.37 -5.42
CA LEU A 205 24.11 3.84 -6.77
C LEU A 205 24.88 4.62 -7.86
N ALA A 206 25.03 5.94 -7.71
CA ALA A 206 25.85 6.72 -8.63
C ALA A 206 27.35 6.34 -8.58
N ALA A 207 27.83 5.82 -7.45
CA ALA A 207 29.19 5.30 -7.29
C ALA A 207 29.36 3.83 -7.72
N ASN A 208 28.26 3.06 -7.78
CA ASN A 208 28.23 1.62 -8.09
C ASN A 208 27.17 1.34 -9.19
N PRO A 209 27.34 1.90 -10.41
CA PRO A 209 26.31 1.89 -11.46
C PRO A 209 25.96 0.50 -12.00
N GLU A 210 26.83 -0.49 -11.78
CA GLU A 210 26.58 -1.90 -12.09
C GLU A 210 25.55 -2.59 -11.18
N LEU A 211 25.12 -1.92 -10.10
CA LEU A 211 24.00 -2.35 -9.26
C LEU A 211 22.63 -1.87 -9.78
N CYS A 212 22.61 -1.00 -10.79
CA CYS A 212 21.37 -0.45 -11.34
C CYS A 212 20.77 -1.38 -12.41
N ASP A 213 19.63 -2.00 -12.11
CA ASP A 213 18.94 -2.86 -13.06
C ASP A 213 18.29 -2.00 -14.19
N PRO A 214 18.61 -2.25 -15.48
CA PRO A 214 18.04 -1.50 -16.59
C PRO A 214 16.50 -1.57 -16.69
N SER A 215 15.85 -2.56 -16.10
CA SER A 215 14.39 -2.67 -16.06
C SER A 215 13.72 -1.53 -15.30
N TRP A 216 14.38 -0.94 -14.30
CA TRP A 216 13.88 0.23 -13.56
C TRP A 216 13.60 1.43 -14.47
N ALA A 217 14.24 1.52 -15.64
CA ALA A 217 14.01 2.56 -16.64
C ALA A 217 12.61 2.53 -17.28
N VAL A 218 11.91 1.39 -17.20
CA VAL A 218 10.55 1.18 -17.75
C VAL A 218 9.58 0.50 -16.78
N ALA A 219 10.01 0.19 -15.56
CA ALA A 219 9.17 -0.32 -14.49
C ALA A 219 8.05 0.67 -14.13
N GLY A 220 6.87 0.15 -13.82
CA GLY A 220 5.73 0.91 -13.29
C GLY A 220 6.01 1.42 -11.87
N ASP A 221 5.20 2.35 -11.40
CA ASP A 221 5.37 3.01 -10.10
C ASP A 221 5.34 1.97 -8.95
N ALA A 222 4.28 1.15 -8.90
CA ALA A 222 4.17 0.03 -7.97
C ALA A 222 5.25 -1.06 -8.13
N GLU A 223 5.92 -1.17 -9.28
CA GLU A 223 7.08 -2.06 -9.44
C GLU A 223 8.34 -1.43 -8.81
N LEU A 224 8.56 -0.12 -8.98
CA LEU A 224 9.64 0.62 -8.29
C LEU A 224 9.45 0.63 -6.77
N ASP A 225 8.23 0.83 -6.29
CA ASP A 225 7.93 0.81 -4.85
C ASP A 225 8.13 -0.59 -4.26
N ALA A 226 7.78 -1.66 -4.99
CA ALA A 226 8.09 -3.02 -4.60
C ALA A 226 9.60 -3.34 -4.61
N TYR A 227 10.40 -2.74 -5.51
CA TYR A 227 11.86 -2.81 -5.46
C TYR A 227 12.44 -2.00 -4.29
N ALA A 228 11.84 -0.87 -3.89
CA ALA A 228 12.29 -0.12 -2.73
C ALA A 228 12.05 -0.88 -1.41
N ASP A 229 10.93 -1.60 -1.30
CA ASP A 229 10.59 -2.39 -0.10
C ASP A 229 11.23 -3.79 -0.07
N TYR A 230 11.91 -4.23 -1.13
CA TYR A 230 12.46 -5.59 -1.19
C TYR A 230 13.79 -5.72 -0.44
N HIS A 231 13.74 -6.41 0.70
CA HIS A 231 14.87 -6.67 1.60
C HIS A 231 15.42 -8.10 1.42
N PRO A 232 16.38 -8.35 0.51
CA PRO A 232 16.94 -9.69 0.30
C PRO A 232 17.87 -10.14 1.44
N ALA A 233 17.71 -11.38 1.86
CA ALA A 233 18.47 -11.99 2.97
C ALA A 233 20.01 -12.02 2.79
N SER A 234 20.52 -11.79 1.56
CA SER A 234 21.95 -11.77 1.23
C SER A 234 22.46 -10.44 0.65
N GLY A 235 21.62 -9.41 0.55
CA GLY A 235 22.00 -8.13 -0.07
C GLY A 235 21.61 -7.96 -1.55
N TYR A 236 21.67 -6.70 -1.96
CA TYR A 236 21.10 -6.01 -3.13
C TYR A 236 19.76 -6.44 -3.75
N GLY A 237 18.75 -5.60 -3.50
CA GLY A 237 17.50 -5.50 -4.25
C GLY A 237 16.57 -4.37 -3.78
N GLY A 238 17.08 -3.43 -2.96
CA GLY A 238 16.30 -2.54 -2.07
C GLY A 238 16.98 -2.41 -0.69
N VAL A 239 18.27 -2.03 -0.65
CA VAL A 239 19.20 -2.40 0.44
C VAL A 239 18.97 -1.68 1.77
N PRO A 240 18.57 -2.44 2.81
CA PRO A 240 19.62 -2.90 3.75
C PRO A 240 20.01 -4.38 3.58
N GLY A 241 21.32 -4.67 3.59
CA GLY A 241 21.87 -6.02 3.46
C GLY A 241 23.41 -6.02 3.36
N ARG A 242 24.09 -6.84 4.16
CA ARG A 242 25.46 -6.61 4.64
C ARG A 242 26.62 -6.70 3.63
N ILE A 243 26.43 -7.11 2.38
CA ILE A 243 27.53 -7.20 1.40
C ILE A 243 27.06 -6.76 0.01
N CYS A 244 27.78 -5.81 -0.59
CA CYS A 244 27.75 -5.57 -2.03
C CYS A 244 28.82 -6.46 -2.70
N HIS A 245 28.43 -7.64 -3.19
CA HIS A 245 29.37 -8.59 -3.77
C HIS A 245 30.05 -8.08 -5.06
N THR A 246 29.42 -7.17 -5.82
CA THR A 246 29.97 -6.64 -7.07
C THR A 246 31.05 -5.57 -6.85
N ALA A 247 30.94 -4.79 -5.76
CA ALA A 247 31.91 -3.77 -5.37
C ALA A 247 32.93 -4.25 -4.31
N GLU A 248 32.86 -5.54 -3.93
CA GLU A 248 33.57 -6.16 -2.79
C GLU A 248 33.39 -5.47 -1.42
N MET A 249 32.50 -4.48 -1.31
CA MET A 249 32.24 -3.73 -0.08
C MET A 249 31.34 -4.51 0.88
N GLN A 250 31.81 -4.73 2.11
CA GLN A 250 30.93 -5.01 3.23
C GLN A 250 30.19 -3.74 3.62
N ILE A 251 28.87 -3.84 3.71
CA ILE A 251 28.02 -2.83 4.34
C ILE A 251 28.00 -3.22 5.83
N GLU A 252 28.88 -2.59 6.60
CA GLU A 252 29.12 -2.94 7.99
C GLU A 252 27.88 -2.77 8.88
N ASP A 253 27.83 -3.49 10.01
CA ASP A 253 26.78 -3.30 11.01
C ASP A 253 26.85 -1.90 11.63
N GLY A 254 25.86 -1.06 11.32
CA GLY A 254 25.75 0.32 11.81
C GLY A 254 25.38 1.35 10.74
N PHE A 255 25.42 0.99 9.45
CA PHE A 255 24.99 1.87 8.37
C PHE A 255 23.46 1.86 8.18
N THR A 256 22.88 3.02 7.87
CA THR A 256 21.44 3.20 7.58
C THR A 256 21.29 3.87 6.22
N PHE A 257 20.43 3.32 5.36
CA PHE A 257 20.21 3.81 4.00
C PHE A 257 18.92 4.64 3.92
N TYR A 258 18.93 5.64 3.04
CA TYR A 258 17.86 6.64 2.89
C TYR A 258 17.63 6.98 1.40
N GLY A 259 16.41 7.36 1.03
CA GLY A 259 16.07 7.72 -0.35
C GLY A 259 15.95 6.53 -1.31
N HIS A 260 15.39 5.40 -0.88
CA HIS A 260 15.28 4.18 -1.70
C HIS A 260 14.42 4.39 -2.94
N ARG A 261 13.20 4.89 -2.76
CA ARG A 261 12.30 5.24 -3.86
C ARG A 261 12.86 6.41 -4.64
N ALA A 262 13.35 7.45 -3.96
CA ALA A 262 13.95 8.62 -4.58
C ALA A 262 15.05 8.26 -5.58
N ALA A 263 15.95 7.32 -5.23
CA ALA A 263 16.99 6.84 -6.13
C ALA A 263 16.43 6.09 -7.35
N LEU A 264 15.42 5.22 -7.17
CA LEU A 264 14.79 4.48 -8.27
C LEU A 264 14.00 5.39 -9.22
N TYR A 265 13.19 6.31 -8.69
CA TYR A 265 12.45 7.30 -9.47
C TYR A 265 13.41 8.27 -10.19
N ALA A 266 14.53 8.66 -9.57
CA ALA A 266 15.58 9.47 -10.20
C ALA A 266 16.30 8.71 -11.32
N TYR A 267 16.68 7.45 -11.11
CA TYR A 267 17.28 6.59 -12.15
C TYR A 267 16.35 6.48 -13.37
N ARG A 268 15.06 6.20 -13.15
CA ARG A 268 14.07 6.14 -14.23
C ARG A 268 13.94 7.47 -14.98
N ALA A 269 13.90 8.59 -14.26
CA ALA A 269 13.84 9.93 -14.87
C ALA A 269 15.10 10.25 -15.70
N GLN A 270 16.29 9.85 -15.24
CA GLN A 270 17.55 9.97 -15.97
C GLN A 270 17.54 9.10 -17.24
N ALA A 271 17.14 7.84 -17.13
CA ALA A 271 17.09 6.89 -18.24
C ALA A 271 16.08 7.28 -19.33
N CYS A 272 14.99 7.98 -18.97
CA CYS A 272 14.05 8.54 -19.94
C CYS A 272 14.66 9.63 -20.85
N GLY A 273 15.76 10.27 -20.43
CA GLY A 273 16.53 11.20 -21.25
C GLY A 273 15.76 12.46 -21.63
N GLY A 274 15.04 13.06 -20.68
CA GLY A 274 14.21 14.25 -20.89
C GLY A 274 12.80 13.96 -21.44
N ARG A 275 12.46 12.71 -21.71
CA ARG A 275 11.07 12.27 -21.96
C ARG A 275 10.31 12.13 -20.65
N THR A 276 9.00 12.29 -20.70
CA THR A 276 8.11 12.10 -19.54
C THR A 276 7.84 10.60 -19.33
N PRO A 277 8.14 10.01 -18.16
CA PRO A 277 7.62 8.69 -17.79
C PRO A 277 6.08 8.77 -17.69
N THR A 278 5.37 7.77 -18.20
CA THR A 278 3.89 7.78 -18.20
C THR A 278 3.38 6.35 -18.10
N ASP A 279 2.46 6.09 -17.17
CA ASP A 279 1.86 4.77 -17.02
C ASP A 279 1.25 4.27 -18.35
N ALA A 280 1.63 3.06 -18.74
CA ALA A 280 1.22 2.45 -20.00
C ALA A 280 -0.29 2.30 -20.12
N ARG A 281 -0.95 1.95 -19.00
CA ARG A 281 -2.40 1.81 -18.95
C ARG A 281 -3.07 3.16 -19.23
N THR A 282 -2.69 4.18 -18.48
CA THR A 282 -3.23 5.54 -18.59
C THR A 282 -3.06 6.10 -20.00
N TRP A 283 -1.90 5.92 -20.64
CA TRP A 283 -1.69 6.41 -22.00
C TRP A 283 -2.57 5.68 -23.03
N LEU A 284 -2.62 4.35 -22.99
CA LEU A 284 -3.37 3.53 -23.96
C LEU A 284 -4.89 3.63 -23.79
N GLU A 285 -5.40 3.65 -22.55
CA GLU A 285 -6.83 3.65 -22.24
C GLU A 285 -7.48 5.04 -22.27
N THR A 286 -6.72 6.13 -22.07
CA THR A 286 -7.32 7.48 -21.87
C THR A 286 -6.91 8.55 -22.88
N THR A 287 -5.93 8.29 -23.76
CA THR A 287 -5.47 9.29 -24.74
C THR A 287 -5.78 8.87 -26.18
N GLU A 288 -6.29 9.80 -27.00
CA GLU A 288 -6.61 9.55 -28.42
C GLU A 288 -5.43 8.92 -29.20
N PRO A 289 -4.16 9.38 -29.06
CA PRO A 289 -3.03 8.71 -29.72
C PRO A 289 -2.77 7.29 -29.19
N GLY A 290 -2.92 7.06 -27.88
CA GLY A 290 -2.75 5.74 -27.27
C GLY A 290 -3.81 4.75 -27.73
N THR A 291 -5.08 5.14 -27.69
CA THR A 291 -6.22 4.33 -28.14
C THR A 291 -6.17 4.07 -29.64
N SER A 292 -5.85 5.08 -30.47
CA SER A 292 -5.67 4.87 -31.91
C SER A 292 -4.48 3.93 -32.22
N THR A 293 -3.38 4.02 -31.46
CA THR A 293 -2.26 3.07 -31.58
C THR A 293 -2.70 1.66 -31.15
N TRP A 294 -3.51 1.53 -30.09
CA TRP A 294 -4.05 0.26 -29.61
C TRP A 294 -4.93 -0.44 -30.66
N GLU A 295 -5.89 0.28 -31.23
CA GLU A 295 -6.79 -0.22 -32.28
C GLU A 295 -6.01 -0.63 -33.54
N ALA A 296 -5.01 0.15 -33.95
CA ALA A 296 -4.16 -0.15 -35.11
C ALA A 296 -3.16 -1.30 -34.86
N ALA A 297 -2.85 -1.63 -33.60
CA ALA A 297 -1.90 -2.68 -33.23
C ALA A 297 -2.55 -4.04 -32.92
N ARG A 298 -3.83 -4.07 -32.53
CA ARG A 298 -4.55 -5.33 -32.25
C ARG A 298 -4.63 -6.19 -33.52
N PRO A 299 -4.27 -7.49 -33.49
CA PRO A 299 -4.37 -8.34 -34.67
C PRO A 299 -5.84 -8.50 -35.10
N PRO A 300 -6.20 -8.35 -36.40
CA PRO A 300 -7.58 -8.42 -36.85
C PRO A 300 -8.27 -9.73 -36.46
N GLY A 301 -9.28 -9.64 -35.60
CA GLY A 301 -10.07 -10.79 -35.15
C GLY A 301 -9.45 -11.65 -34.04
N ALA A 302 -8.32 -11.25 -33.45
CA ALA A 302 -7.70 -11.97 -32.32
C ALA A 302 -7.85 -11.23 -30.99
N THR A 303 -7.94 -12.01 -29.91
CA THR A 303 -7.76 -11.53 -28.54
C THR A 303 -6.28 -11.63 -28.13
N LEU A 304 -5.85 -10.92 -27.09
CA LEU A 304 -4.53 -11.14 -26.50
C LEU A 304 -4.46 -12.52 -25.83
N ALA A 305 -5.58 -13.08 -25.36
CA ALA A 305 -5.61 -14.47 -24.87
C ALA A 305 -5.02 -15.45 -25.89
N ASP A 306 -5.28 -15.25 -27.18
CA ASP A 306 -4.81 -16.09 -28.29
C ASP A 306 -3.31 -15.91 -28.61
N VAL A 307 -2.67 -14.79 -28.24
CA VAL A 307 -1.33 -14.46 -28.76
C VAL A 307 -0.17 -15.04 -27.94
N PRO A 308 0.89 -15.54 -28.62
CA PRO A 308 2.12 -16.00 -27.97
C PRO A 308 2.95 -14.82 -27.44
N ASP A 309 3.91 -15.11 -26.55
CA ASP A 309 4.70 -14.09 -25.85
C ASP A 309 5.50 -13.17 -26.78
N CYS A 310 5.96 -13.66 -27.93
CA CYS A 310 6.64 -12.83 -28.93
C CYS A 310 5.75 -11.70 -29.47
N VAL A 311 4.43 -11.91 -29.58
CA VAL A 311 3.51 -10.84 -30.00
C VAL A 311 3.33 -9.80 -28.89
N LEU A 312 3.41 -10.19 -27.61
CA LEU A 312 3.44 -9.22 -26.51
C LEU A 312 4.74 -8.39 -26.52
N THR A 313 5.88 -8.98 -26.89
CA THR A 313 7.14 -8.24 -27.11
C THR A 313 7.00 -7.27 -28.29
N ASP A 314 6.52 -7.73 -29.45
CA ASP A 314 6.29 -6.87 -30.63
C ASP A 314 5.33 -5.71 -30.31
N LEU A 315 4.27 -5.95 -29.53
CA LEU A 315 3.35 -4.92 -29.05
C LEU A 315 4.03 -3.94 -28.09
N THR A 316 4.87 -4.44 -27.17
CA THR A 316 5.67 -3.60 -26.26
C THR A 316 6.53 -2.63 -27.07
N ASP A 317 7.30 -3.12 -28.04
CA ASP A 317 8.17 -2.27 -28.87
C ASP A 317 7.39 -1.27 -29.74
N ARG A 318 6.22 -1.66 -30.27
CA ARG A 318 5.33 -0.77 -31.03
C ARG A 318 4.77 0.36 -30.17
N PHE A 319 4.17 0.05 -29.02
CA PHE A 319 3.59 1.05 -28.13
C PHE A 319 4.67 1.97 -27.55
N GLN A 320 5.83 1.42 -27.18
CA GLN A 320 6.98 2.22 -26.73
C GLN A 320 7.47 3.17 -27.83
N SER A 321 7.50 2.73 -29.09
CA SER A 321 7.96 3.54 -30.23
C SER A 321 6.95 4.64 -30.59
N ALA A 322 5.64 4.36 -30.52
CA ALA A 322 4.60 5.36 -30.69
C ALA A 322 4.67 6.43 -29.58
N ALA A 323 4.71 6.02 -28.32
CA ALA A 323 4.82 6.94 -27.17
C ALA A 323 6.10 7.81 -27.24
N ARG A 324 7.23 7.25 -27.67
CA ARG A 324 8.49 8.00 -27.92
C ARG A 324 8.32 9.13 -28.95
N ALA A 325 7.44 8.99 -29.95
CA ALA A 325 7.15 10.05 -30.91
C ALA A 325 6.38 11.24 -30.29
N HIS A 326 5.66 11.00 -29.19
CA HIS A 326 5.01 12.03 -28.37
C HIS A 326 5.90 12.55 -27.23
N GLY A 327 7.19 12.16 -27.18
CA GLY A 327 8.12 12.57 -26.13
C GLY A 327 7.94 11.83 -24.80
N LEU A 328 7.28 10.67 -24.81
CA LEU A 328 6.97 9.87 -23.62
C LEU A 328 7.84 8.60 -23.51
N VAL A 329 7.85 8.01 -22.32
CA VAL A 329 8.33 6.64 -22.06
C VAL A 329 7.23 5.93 -21.28
N LEU A 330 6.66 4.86 -21.85
CA LEU A 330 5.65 4.07 -21.15
C LEU A 330 6.29 3.27 -20.02
N THR A 331 5.67 3.31 -18.84
CA THR A 331 6.08 2.57 -17.64
C THR A 331 5.09 1.44 -17.33
N GLY A 332 5.59 0.31 -16.83
CA GLY A 332 4.76 -0.88 -16.52
C GLY A 332 4.19 -1.61 -17.74
N LEU A 333 4.55 -1.22 -18.97
CA LEU A 333 3.96 -1.72 -20.21
C LEU A 333 3.98 -3.27 -20.34
N PRO A 334 5.09 -3.99 -20.07
CA PRO A 334 5.09 -5.45 -20.16
C PRO A 334 4.20 -6.13 -19.10
N ALA A 335 4.06 -5.53 -17.91
CA ALA A 335 3.18 -6.02 -16.86
C ALA A 335 1.71 -5.79 -17.23
N TYR A 336 1.36 -4.61 -17.74
CA TYR A 336 0.02 -4.27 -18.23
C TYR A 336 -0.46 -5.24 -19.32
N LEU A 337 0.35 -5.47 -20.36
CA LEU A 337 -0.01 -6.38 -21.46
C LEU A 337 -0.18 -7.83 -20.99
N ARG A 338 0.66 -8.30 -20.05
CA ARG A 338 0.51 -9.63 -19.43
C ARG A 338 -0.75 -9.74 -18.59
N ARG A 339 -1.10 -8.69 -17.82
CA ARG A 339 -2.29 -8.65 -16.97
C ARG A 339 -3.56 -8.68 -17.82
N LEU A 340 -3.66 -7.84 -18.84
CA LEU A 340 -4.81 -7.82 -19.75
C LEU A 340 -4.99 -9.17 -20.50
N ARG A 341 -3.88 -9.82 -20.89
CA ARG A 341 -3.96 -11.19 -21.45
C ARG A 341 -4.46 -12.22 -20.42
N ALA A 342 -4.05 -12.10 -19.15
CA ALA A 342 -4.54 -12.99 -18.10
C ALA A 342 -6.02 -12.75 -17.79
N GLU A 343 -6.48 -11.49 -17.81
CA GLU A 343 -7.89 -11.10 -17.69
C GLU A 343 -8.73 -11.71 -18.84
N GLU A 344 -8.30 -11.57 -20.11
CA GLU A 344 -9.00 -12.20 -21.25
C GLU A 344 -8.97 -13.74 -21.18
N ARG A 345 -7.86 -14.36 -20.74
CA ARG A 345 -7.78 -15.83 -20.58
C ARG A 345 -8.69 -16.36 -19.47
N ALA A 346 -8.79 -15.67 -18.34
CA ALA A 346 -9.73 -16.02 -17.29
C ALA A 346 -11.20 -15.95 -17.78
N GLY A 347 -11.51 -15.04 -18.71
CA GLY A 347 -12.81 -15.00 -19.41
C GLY A 347 -13.06 -16.24 -20.28
N VAL A 348 -12.06 -16.72 -21.01
CA VAL A 348 -12.15 -17.97 -21.81
C VAL A 348 -12.30 -19.20 -20.90
N GLU A 349 -11.59 -19.25 -19.77
CA GLU A 349 -11.72 -20.32 -18.77
C GLU A 349 -13.13 -20.34 -18.14
N GLN A 350 -13.69 -19.17 -17.80
CA GLN A 350 -15.07 -19.05 -17.31
C GLN A 350 -16.11 -19.47 -18.34
N GLN A 351 -15.92 -19.10 -19.61
CA GLN A 351 -16.80 -19.53 -20.71
C GLN A 351 -16.79 -21.06 -20.87
N LEU A 352 -15.62 -21.70 -20.79
CA LEU A 352 -15.49 -23.16 -20.87
C LEU A 352 -16.17 -23.88 -19.68
N VAL A 353 -16.10 -23.32 -18.47
CA VAL A 353 -16.84 -23.84 -17.31
C VAL A 353 -18.35 -23.75 -17.54
N PHE A 354 -18.85 -22.60 -17.98
CA PHE A 354 -20.28 -22.41 -18.27
C PHE A 354 -20.79 -23.35 -19.37
N GLU A 355 -20.01 -23.55 -20.44
CA GLU A 355 -20.36 -24.52 -21.49
C GLU A 355 -20.37 -25.97 -20.97
N GLY A 356 -19.49 -26.32 -20.03
CA GLY A 356 -19.50 -27.62 -19.35
C GLY A 356 -20.76 -27.84 -18.50
N GLU A 357 -21.14 -26.85 -17.69
CA GLU A 357 -22.35 -26.89 -16.86
C GLU A 357 -23.63 -26.99 -17.71
N GLU A 358 -23.70 -26.24 -18.81
CA GLU A 358 -24.83 -26.29 -19.74
C GLU A 358 -24.91 -27.65 -20.47
N VAL A 359 -23.77 -28.27 -20.83
CA VAL A 359 -23.74 -29.64 -21.37
C VAL A 359 -24.26 -30.65 -20.35
N GLU A 360 -23.82 -30.62 -19.09
CA GLU A 360 -24.33 -31.53 -18.05
C GLU A 360 -25.85 -31.36 -17.82
N ARG A 361 -26.32 -30.10 -17.84
CA ARG A 361 -27.76 -29.77 -17.73
C ARG A 361 -28.55 -30.36 -18.90
N LEU A 362 -28.04 -30.23 -20.13
CA LEU A 362 -28.67 -30.78 -21.34
C LEU A 362 -28.65 -32.32 -21.36
N GLU A 363 -27.56 -32.97 -20.93
CA GLU A 363 -27.50 -34.43 -20.80
C GLU A 363 -28.47 -34.97 -19.74
N THR A 364 -28.57 -34.28 -18.60
CA THR A 364 -29.53 -34.61 -17.53
C THR A 364 -30.97 -34.50 -18.03
N MET A 365 -31.32 -33.41 -18.70
CA MET A 365 -32.63 -33.21 -19.30
C MET A 365 -32.92 -34.27 -20.39
N LEU A 366 -31.93 -34.64 -21.20
CA LEU A 366 -32.05 -35.71 -22.20
C LEU A 366 -32.26 -37.09 -21.56
N LYS A 367 -31.62 -37.38 -20.42
CA LYS A 367 -31.82 -38.59 -19.63
C LYS A 367 -33.25 -38.67 -19.07
N GLU A 368 -33.80 -37.55 -18.60
CA GLU A 368 -35.21 -37.46 -18.18
C GLU A 368 -36.20 -37.66 -19.33
N PHE A 369 -35.97 -37.01 -20.48
CA PHE A 369 -36.80 -37.22 -21.68
C PHE A 369 -36.75 -38.68 -22.16
N ARG A 370 -35.57 -39.32 -22.15
CA ARG A 370 -35.42 -40.76 -22.45
C ARG A 370 -36.21 -41.63 -21.45
N ALA A 371 -36.18 -41.33 -20.15
CA ALA A 371 -36.96 -42.04 -19.13
C ALA A 371 -38.47 -41.78 -19.23
N GLY A 372 -38.89 -40.58 -19.63
CA GLY A 372 -40.28 -40.25 -19.95
C GLY A 372 -40.80 -41.04 -21.16
N ARG A 373 -40.03 -41.04 -22.25
CA ARG A 373 -40.31 -41.83 -23.45
C ARG A 373 -40.46 -43.32 -23.14
N ASN A 374 -39.51 -43.90 -22.41
CA ASN A 374 -39.53 -45.34 -22.12
C ASN A 374 -40.77 -45.73 -21.29
N ARG A 375 -41.21 -44.89 -20.34
CA ARG A 375 -42.49 -45.07 -19.63
C ARG A 375 -43.70 -45.02 -20.56
N THR A 376 -43.71 -44.13 -21.55
CA THR A 376 -44.77 -44.08 -22.58
C THR A 376 -44.76 -45.31 -23.48
N VAL A 377 -43.59 -45.79 -23.91
CA VAL A 377 -43.45 -47.03 -24.69
C VAL A 377 -43.96 -48.24 -23.92
N ALA A 378 -43.61 -48.38 -22.63
CA ALA A 378 -44.13 -49.44 -21.77
C ALA A 378 -45.66 -49.39 -21.63
N ARG A 379 -46.25 -48.18 -21.51
CA ARG A 379 -47.71 -48.00 -21.48
C ARG A 379 -48.40 -48.39 -22.79
N VAL A 380 -47.79 -48.13 -23.94
CA VAL A 380 -48.32 -48.55 -25.26
C VAL A 380 -48.19 -50.06 -25.43
N LEU A 381 -47.07 -50.66 -25.02
CA LEU A 381 -46.88 -52.12 -25.05
C LEU A 381 -47.93 -52.85 -24.19
N ALA A 382 -48.28 -52.30 -23.02
CA ALA A 382 -49.29 -52.85 -22.13
C ALA A 382 -50.76 -52.77 -22.65
N TRP A 383 -51.02 -52.09 -23.77
CA TRP A 383 -52.37 -52.07 -24.38
C TRP A 383 -52.73 -53.36 -25.11
N SER A 384 -51.74 -54.18 -25.49
CA SER A 384 -51.95 -55.44 -26.22
C SER A 384 -52.79 -55.32 -27.51
N ASP A 385 -52.77 -54.14 -28.14
CA ASP A 385 -53.64 -53.77 -29.27
C ASP A 385 -53.12 -54.20 -30.66
N GLY A 386 -52.10 -55.07 -30.69
CA GLY A 386 -51.58 -55.70 -31.90
C GLY A 386 -50.49 -54.94 -32.66
N ARG A 387 -50.11 -53.72 -32.22
CA ARG A 387 -49.04 -52.95 -32.90
C ARG A 387 -47.69 -53.66 -32.92
N SER A 388 -47.00 -53.57 -34.05
CA SER A 388 -45.64 -54.10 -34.23
C SER A 388 -44.60 -53.30 -33.46
N ASP A 389 -43.45 -53.92 -33.16
CA ASP A 389 -42.30 -53.22 -32.55
C ASP A 389 -41.81 -52.07 -33.45
N ALA A 390 -41.90 -52.22 -34.77
CA ALA A 390 -41.47 -51.20 -35.75
C ALA A 390 -42.35 -49.93 -35.71
N GLU A 391 -43.66 -50.06 -35.56
CA GLU A 391 -44.58 -48.91 -35.45
C GLU A 391 -44.35 -48.14 -34.14
N ILE A 392 -44.19 -48.86 -33.03
CA ILE A 392 -43.91 -48.26 -31.72
C ILE A 392 -42.53 -47.59 -31.71
N ALA A 393 -41.53 -48.24 -32.34
CA ALA A 393 -40.17 -47.71 -32.51
C ALA A 393 -40.14 -46.43 -33.35
N GLY A 394 -40.90 -46.37 -34.44
CA GLY A 394 -41.07 -45.18 -35.27
C GLY A 394 -41.70 -44.01 -34.50
N LEU A 395 -42.79 -44.26 -33.76
CA LEU A 395 -43.44 -43.24 -32.91
C LEU A 395 -42.54 -42.74 -31.77
N ALA A 396 -41.62 -43.58 -31.29
CA ALA A 396 -40.69 -43.26 -30.21
C ALA A 396 -39.34 -42.70 -30.70
N SER A 397 -39.05 -42.69 -32.01
CA SER A 397 -37.73 -42.41 -32.56
C SER A 397 -36.61 -43.22 -31.86
N MET A 398 -36.76 -44.55 -31.84
CA MET A 398 -35.77 -45.48 -31.27
C MET A 398 -35.65 -46.77 -32.12
N PRO A 399 -34.61 -47.60 -31.95
CA PRO A 399 -34.48 -48.86 -32.67
C PRO A 399 -35.58 -49.87 -32.29
N ALA A 400 -36.11 -50.60 -33.27
CA ALA A 400 -37.12 -51.65 -33.05
C ALA A 400 -36.61 -52.79 -32.15
N GLU A 401 -35.32 -53.10 -32.21
CA GLU A 401 -34.64 -54.05 -31.31
C GLU A 401 -34.79 -53.65 -29.83
N GLN A 402 -34.75 -52.36 -29.51
CA GLN A 402 -34.96 -51.90 -28.14
C GLN A 402 -36.41 -52.10 -27.70
N VAL A 403 -37.39 -51.80 -28.56
CA VAL A 403 -38.81 -52.04 -28.23
C VAL A 403 -39.07 -53.54 -28.03
N SER A 404 -38.51 -54.39 -28.90
CA SER A 404 -38.58 -55.84 -28.78
C SER A 404 -37.97 -56.36 -27.47
N ALA A 405 -36.81 -55.82 -27.05
CA ALA A 405 -36.19 -56.17 -25.76
C ALA A 405 -36.99 -55.69 -24.54
N TRP A 406 -37.68 -54.53 -24.63
CA TRP A 406 -38.63 -54.09 -23.60
C TRP A 406 -39.88 -54.98 -23.56
N ARG A 407 -40.40 -55.39 -24.72
CA ARG A 407 -41.54 -56.29 -24.87
C ARG A 407 -41.26 -57.68 -24.28
N ALA A 408 -40.07 -58.23 -24.52
CA ALA A 408 -39.62 -59.48 -23.88
C ALA A 408 -39.63 -59.35 -22.34
N ARG A 409 -38.94 -58.34 -21.80
CA ARG A 409 -38.87 -58.09 -20.35
C ARG A 409 -40.22 -57.88 -19.67
N LEU A 410 -41.21 -57.30 -20.35
CA LEU A 410 -42.57 -57.12 -19.83
C LEU A 410 -43.42 -58.40 -19.88
N ASN A 411 -43.01 -59.40 -20.66
CA ASN A 411 -43.65 -60.73 -20.71
C ASN A 411 -42.95 -61.74 -19.77
N ASP A 412 -41.68 -61.50 -19.42
CA ASP A 412 -40.86 -62.37 -18.56
C ASP A 412 -41.03 -62.08 -17.04
N ASP A 413 -41.97 -61.23 -16.64
CA ASP A 413 -42.15 -60.75 -15.25
C ASP A 413 -43.55 -61.11 -14.67
N PRO A 414 -43.73 -62.34 -14.11
CA PRO A 414 -45.05 -62.94 -13.94
C PRO A 414 -45.65 -62.84 -12.52
N ASP A 415 -45.23 -61.90 -11.65
CA ASP A 415 -45.67 -61.86 -10.24
C ASP A 415 -46.65 -60.72 -9.89
N SER A 416 -47.91 -60.91 -10.30
CA SER A 416 -49.06 -60.27 -9.62
C SER A 416 -50.31 -61.17 -9.68
N SER A 417 -50.21 -62.33 -9.02
CA SER A 417 -51.34 -63.26 -8.89
C SER A 417 -52.54 -62.63 -8.15
N PRO A 418 -53.79 -62.99 -8.50
CA PRO A 418 -54.98 -62.28 -8.06
C PRO A 418 -55.35 -62.53 -6.59
N VAL A 419 -55.95 -61.50 -5.97
CA VAL A 419 -56.54 -61.58 -4.62
C VAL A 419 -57.75 -62.52 -4.61
N PRO A 420 -57.78 -63.57 -3.76
CA PRO A 420 -58.98 -64.36 -3.53
C PRO A 420 -59.96 -63.64 -2.59
N ARG A 421 -61.25 -63.73 -2.94
CA ARG A 421 -62.43 -63.50 -2.09
C ARG A 421 -63.55 -64.45 -2.57
N PRO A 422 -64.54 -64.81 -1.76
CA PRO A 422 -64.71 -64.46 -0.33
C PRO A 422 -63.97 -65.42 0.62
#